data_AF-A0AAW3IR88-F1
#
_entry.id   AF-A0AAW3IR88-F1
#
_cell.length_a   1.000
_cell.length_b   1.000
_cell.length_c   1.000
_cell.angle_alpha   90.00
_cell.angle_beta   90.00
_cell.angle_gamma   90.00
#
_symmetry.space_group_name_H-M   'P 1'
#
loop_
_entity.id
_entity.type
_entity.pdbx_description
1 polymer ?
#
loop_
_entity_poly.entity_id
_entity_poly.type
_entity_poly.pdbx_seq_one_letter_code
_entity_poly.pdbx_strand_id
1 'polypeptide(L)'
;MQNVILKVIDAHLTLYGHFNRHEVVEVTGVGIASVSRAIKLYDGQCTYIAERKRYEANKDFKPVFPKLEHMRYLRACTIVFEKE
;
A
#
# COMPACT_ATOMS: atom_id res chain seq x y z
N MET A 1 -11.59 -2.38 9.39
CA MET A 1 -10.13 -2.61 9.41
C MET A 1 -9.56 -3.00 8.05
N GLN A 2 -10.07 -4.05 7.37
CA GLN A 2 -9.52 -4.49 6.07
C GLN A 2 -9.54 -3.39 4.98
N ASN A 3 -10.58 -2.56 4.93
CA ASN A 3 -10.65 -1.42 4.00
C ASN A 3 -9.53 -0.37 4.20
N VAL A 4 -9.02 -0.19 5.42
CA VAL A 4 -7.93 0.77 5.69
C VAL A 4 -6.62 0.26 5.10
N ILE A 5 -6.31 -1.02 5.32
CA ILE A 5 -5.12 -1.69 4.75
C ILE A 5 -5.13 -1.58 3.23
N LEU A 6 -6.27 -1.91 2.60
CA LEU A 6 -6.41 -1.86 1.16
C LEU A 6 -6.23 -0.45 0.60
N LYS A 7 -6.79 0.58 1.25
CA LYS A 7 -6.60 1.98 0.86
C LYS A 7 -5.14 2.44 0.94
N VAL A 8 -4.39 2.01 1.97
CA VAL A 8 -2.96 2.34 2.09
C VAL A 8 -2.16 1.63 0.99
N ILE A 9 -2.41 0.34 0.74
CA ILE A 9 -1.74 -0.40 -0.34
C ILE A 9 -2.02 0.24 -1.70
N ASP A 10 -3.30 0.52 -2.02
CA ASP A 10 -3.69 1.18 -3.26
C ASP A 10 -2.97 2.51 -3.44
N ALA A 11 -2.90 3.31 -2.37
CA ALA A 11 -2.26 4.62 -2.44
C ALA A 11 -0.75 4.51 -2.68
N HIS A 12 -0.06 3.61 -1.99
CA HIS A 12 1.38 3.41 -2.21
C HIS A 12 1.66 2.87 -3.62
N LEU A 13 0.90 1.87 -4.08
CA LEU A 13 1.04 1.34 -5.44
C LEU A 13 0.73 2.41 -6.50
N THR A 14 -0.25 3.27 -6.27
CA THR A 14 -0.61 4.32 -7.24
C THR A 14 0.37 5.49 -7.24
N LEU A 15 0.86 5.91 -6.07
CA LEU A 15 1.75 7.08 -5.95
C LEU A 15 3.21 6.74 -6.25
N TYR A 16 3.68 5.58 -5.78
CA TYR A 16 5.10 5.21 -5.80
C TYR A 16 5.38 3.97 -6.64
N GLY A 17 4.35 3.26 -7.11
CA GLY A 17 4.50 1.99 -7.84
C GLY A 17 4.92 0.81 -6.96
N HIS A 18 5.03 0.99 -5.64
CA HIS A 18 5.47 -0.06 -4.72
C HIS A 18 5.05 0.20 -3.27
N PHE A 19 5.09 -0.84 -2.42
CA PHE A 19 4.94 -0.72 -0.97
C PHE A 19 5.69 -1.83 -0.22
N ASN A 20 6.06 -1.57 1.03
CA ASN A 20 6.54 -2.57 1.97
C ASN A 20 5.42 -2.95 2.96
N ARG A 21 5.35 -4.23 3.33
CA ARG A 21 4.44 -4.71 4.37
C ARG A 21 4.64 -3.98 5.71
N HIS A 22 5.89 -3.69 6.07
CA HIS A 22 6.20 -3.01 7.33
C HIS A 22 5.65 -1.57 7.36
N GLU A 23 5.77 -0.82 6.26
CA GLU A 23 5.19 0.53 6.14
C GLU A 23 3.67 0.49 6.31
N VAL A 24 3.00 -0.50 5.70
CA VAL A 24 1.56 -0.66 5.86
C VAL A 24 1.18 -1.00 7.30
N VAL A 25 1.97 -1.84 8.00
CA VAL A 25 1.75 -2.14 9.43
C VAL A 25 1.91 -0.87 10.27
N GLU A 26 2.95 -0.08 10.02
CA GLU A 26 3.25 1.16 10.74
C GLU A 26 2.13 2.21 10.56
N VAL A 27 1.72 2.45 9.33
CA VAL A 27 0.67 3.44 9.00
C VAL A 27 -0.71 3.01 9.52
N THR A 28 -1.03 1.71 9.47
CA THR A 28 -2.37 1.23 9.82
C THR A 28 -2.51 0.75 11.26
N GLY A 29 -1.39 0.48 11.95
CA GLY A 29 -1.37 -0.19 13.25
C GLY A 29 -1.85 -1.64 13.21
N VAL A 30 -2.10 -2.21 12.02
CA VAL A 30 -2.65 -3.57 11.89
C VAL A 30 -1.52 -4.58 11.76
N GLY A 31 -1.62 -5.69 12.50
CA GLY A 31 -0.62 -6.76 12.47
C GLY A 31 -0.33 -7.36 11.08
N ILE A 32 0.91 -7.81 10.90
CA ILE A 32 1.48 -8.32 9.64
C ILE A 32 0.67 -9.43 8.97
N ALA A 33 -0.01 -10.28 9.75
CA ALA A 33 -0.84 -11.36 9.25
C ALA A 33 -2.09 -10.85 8.52
N SER A 34 -2.68 -9.74 8.99
CA SER A 34 -3.82 -9.10 8.34
C SER A 34 -3.39 -8.37 7.08
N VAL A 35 -2.22 -7.71 7.09
CA VAL A 35 -1.63 -7.13 5.88
C VAL A 35 -1.36 -8.20 4.83
N SER A 36 -0.74 -9.32 5.21
CA SER A 36 -0.48 -10.45 4.31
C SER A 36 -1.75 -11.07 3.73
N ARG A 37 -2.86 -11.10 4.49
CA ARG A 37 -4.17 -11.50 3.98
C ARG A 37 -4.74 -10.49 2.98
N ALA A 38 -4.60 -9.20 3.24
CA ALA A 38 -5.09 -8.15 2.33
C ALA A 38 -4.32 -8.13 1.00
N ILE A 39 -3.02 -8.42 1.02
CA ILE A 39 -2.18 -8.49 -0.19
C ILE A 39 -2.71 -9.51 -1.19
N LYS A 40 -3.32 -10.62 -0.73
CA LYS A 40 -3.90 -11.64 -1.61
C LYS A 40 -5.00 -11.09 -2.53
N LEU A 41 -5.58 -9.93 -2.24
CA LEU A 41 -6.56 -9.28 -3.11
C LEU A 41 -5.91 -8.58 -4.31
N TYR A 42 -4.59 -8.41 -4.30
CA TYR A 42 -3.78 -7.87 -5.41
C TYR A 42 -3.03 -8.98 -6.16
N ASP A 43 -3.51 -10.22 -6.09
CA ASP A 43 -2.90 -11.34 -6.79
C ASP A 43 -2.84 -11.08 -8.30
N GLY A 44 -1.67 -11.34 -8.91
CA GLY A 44 -1.37 -11.01 -10.30
C GLY A 44 -1.16 -9.52 -10.62
N GLN A 45 -1.50 -8.60 -9.71
CA GLN A 45 -1.41 -7.16 -9.92
C GLN A 45 -0.14 -6.52 -9.34
N CYS A 46 0.51 -7.21 -8.40
CA CYS A 46 1.78 -6.80 -7.83
C CYS A 46 2.69 -8.02 -7.64
N THR A 47 4.00 -7.78 -7.63
CA THR A 47 5.01 -8.83 -7.45
C THR A 47 5.96 -8.48 -6.31
N TYR A 48 6.22 -9.45 -5.44
CA TYR A 48 7.20 -9.27 -4.38
C TYR A 48 8.63 -9.39 -4.93
N ILE A 49 9.42 -8.33 -4.73
CA ILE A 49 10.82 -8.27 -5.11
C ILE A 49 11.66 -8.47 -3.85
N ALA A 50 12.22 -9.67 -3.70
CA ALA A 50 12.92 -10.08 -2.48
C ALA A 50 14.15 -9.22 -2.17
N GLU A 51 14.94 -8.86 -3.19
CA GLU A 51 16.15 -8.02 -3.05
C GLU A 51 15.84 -6.65 -2.46
N ARG A 52 14.66 -6.10 -2.80
CA ARG A 52 14.20 -4.78 -2.35
C ARG A 52 13.21 -4.85 -1.17
N LYS A 53 12.87 -6.07 -0.73
CA LYS A 53 11.91 -6.35 0.36
C LYS A 53 10.56 -5.62 0.21
N ARG A 54 10.08 -5.46 -1.03
CA ARG A 54 8.85 -4.69 -1.33
C ARG A 54 8.02 -5.34 -2.43
N TYR A 55 6.74 -5.00 -2.48
CA TYR A 55 5.85 -5.34 -3.58
C TYR A 55 5.85 -4.21 -4.59
N GLU A 56 6.03 -4.52 -5.88
CA GLU A 56 5.98 -3.54 -6.97
C GLU A 56 4.72 -3.80 -7.82
N ALA A 57 4.08 -2.73 -8.29
CA ALA A 57 2.91 -2.79 -9.15
C ALA A 57 3.30 -3.34 -10.52
N ASN A 58 2.49 -4.25 -11.05
CA ASN A 58 2.64 -4.76 -12.41
C ASN A 58 1.94 -3.81 -13.40
N LYS A 59 2.19 -3.98 -14.70
CA LYS A 59 1.51 -3.21 -15.76
C LYS A 59 -0.02 -3.34 -15.74
N ASP A 60 -0.53 -4.43 -15.16
CA ASP A 60 -1.95 -4.75 -15.06
C ASP A 60 -2.58 -4.29 -13.73
N PHE A 61 -1.84 -3.52 -12.91
CA PHE A 61 -2.33 -3.00 -11.64
C PHE A 61 -3.59 -2.14 -11.82
N LYS A 62 -4.63 -2.48 -11.07
CA LYS A 62 -5.89 -1.73 -10.99
C LYS A 62 -6.21 -1.47 -9.52
N PRO A 63 -6.25 -0.20 -9.09
CA PRO A 63 -6.56 0.11 -7.70
C PRO A 63 -7.97 -0.37 -7.34
N VAL A 64 -8.10 -0.96 -6.15
CA VAL A 64 -9.39 -1.43 -5.61
C VAL A 64 -10.34 -0.24 -5.38
N PHE A 65 -9.79 0.93 -5.06
CA PHE A 65 -10.48 2.19 -4.89
C PHE A 65 -10.09 3.18 -6.01
N PRO A 66 -10.69 3.10 -7.21
CA PRO A 66 -10.30 3.90 -8.38
C PRO A 66 -10.56 5.42 -8.22
N LYS A 67 -11.44 5.80 -7.29
CA LYS A 67 -11.73 7.19 -6.92
C LYS A 67 -11.27 7.46 -5.49
N LEU A 68 -9.98 7.35 -5.23
CA LEU A 68 -9.41 7.90 -4.01
C LEU A 68 -9.34 9.42 -4.14
N GLU A 69 -10.45 10.12 -3.86
CA GLU A 69 -10.45 11.57 -3.56
C GLU A 69 -9.43 11.93 -2.45
N HIS A 70 -8.98 10.91 -1.72
CA HIS A 70 -7.98 10.90 -0.66
C HIS A 70 -6.51 10.89 -1.14
N MET A 71 -6.21 10.94 -2.44
CA MET A 71 -4.81 11.05 -2.92
C MET A 71 -4.09 12.30 -2.37
N ARG A 72 -4.82 13.38 -2.05
CA ARG A 72 -4.25 14.54 -1.35
C ARG A 72 -3.90 14.24 0.12
N TYR A 73 -4.63 13.33 0.76
CA TYR A 73 -4.43 12.95 2.16
C TYR A 73 -3.19 12.07 2.37
N LEU A 74 -2.89 11.12 1.47
CA LEU A 74 -1.67 10.31 1.63
C LEU A 74 -0.39 11.09 1.35
N ARG A 75 -0.37 12.01 0.37
CA ARG A 75 0.75 12.97 0.26
C ARG A 75 0.90 13.80 1.54
N ALA A 76 -0.21 14.28 2.11
CA ALA A 76 -0.17 15.04 3.36
C ALA A 76 0.35 14.18 4.54
N CYS A 77 -0.06 12.93 4.66
CA CYS A 77 0.41 12.03 5.72
C CYS A 77 1.88 11.62 5.54
N THR A 78 2.35 11.34 4.31
CA THR A 78 3.78 11.01 4.08
C THR A 78 4.68 12.19 4.45
N ILE A 79 4.26 13.44 4.21
CA ILE A 79 5.03 14.65 4.58
C ILE A 79 5.13 14.83 6.10
N VAL A 80 4.17 14.35 6.89
CA VAL A 80 4.23 14.47 8.36
C VAL A 80 5.26 13.50 8.96
N PHE A 81 5.54 12.37 8.33
CA PHE A 81 6.53 11.39 8.81
C PHE A 81 7.98 11.66 8.38
N GLU A 82 8.23 12.57 7.41
CA GLU A 82 9.60 12.98 7.02
C GLU A 82 10.14 14.17 7.86
N LYS A 83 9.47 14.52 8.97
CA LYS A 83 9.83 15.63 9.85
C LYS A 83 9.99 15.20 11.32
N GLU A 84 10.75 14.15 11.59
CA GLU A 84 11.45 13.96 12.88
C GLU A 84 12.86 13.43 12.65
#